data_AF-A0A561PT98-F1
#
_entry.id   AF-A0A561PT98-F1
#
_cell.length_a   1.000
_cell.length_b   1.000
_cell.length_c   1.000
_cell.angle_alpha   90.00
_cell.angle_beta   90.00
_cell.angle_gamma   90.00
#
_symmetry.space_group_name_H-M   'P 1'
#
loop_
_entity.id
_entity.type
_entity.pdbx_description
1 polymer ?
#
loop_
_entity_poly.entity_id
_entity_poly.type
_entity_poly.pdbx_seq_one_letter_code
_entity_poly.pdbx_strand_id
1 'polypeptide(L)'
;MALLGLYAFPQLRVNWPSAVGLKWVLVHDIAYGFINFHLFYVLVFAWLPLPVKRRQYAKAAAGTLLVILLFSVIKFLVGYYLFPDQVLQRMFALTGVPKIYMSFREYLPVTIRTGLGVALLAYGYRLFLQWRNTEPEDRILATAAAQARSRYDRMQEGSRQLLHHLQLLTPVLEDEQKREEEGTKAVLLLSDLLRYMLYDKALEKERVPFKKELAHFERYIALRNLLHPQQSIALHTTGGIPQGTIEGLWLQQCVEASLQQWQQVTGTITIALTCSEEVVTLSLETPHQKKNHQHIPLFPDHV
;
A
#
# COMPACT_ATOMS: atom_id res chain seq x y z
N MET A 1 -32.19 -7.92 11.65
CA MET A 1 -33.13 -8.37 12.71
C MET A 1 -32.55 -8.24 14.12
N ALA A 2 -31.34 -8.75 14.42
CA ALA A 2 -30.74 -8.64 15.76
C ALA A 2 -30.58 -7.19 16.28
N LEU A 3 -30.25 -6.23 15.41
CA LEU A 3 -30.11 -4.81 15.78
C LEU A 3 -31.44 -4.14 16.19
N LEU A 4 -32.56 -4.53 15.58
CA LEU A 4 -33.89 -4.04 15.97
C LEU A 4 -34.27 -4.55 17.36
N GLY A 5 -33.94 -5.81 17.67
CA GLY A 5 -34.12 -6.37 19.00
C GLY A 5 -33.29 -5.64 20.06
N LEU A 6 -32.03 -5.32 19.78
CA LEU A 6 -31.14 -4.63 20.72
C LEU A 6 -31.56 -3.17 20.99
N TYR A 7 -32.15 -2.50 20.00
CA TYR A 7 -32.70 -1.15 20.15
C TYR A 7 -34.04 -1.13 20.90
N ALA A 8 -34.91 -2.11 20.67
CA ALA A 8 -36.24 -2.19 21.28
C ALA A 8 -36.24 -2.78 22.70
N PHE A 9 -35.24 -3.61 23.05
CA PHE A 9 -35.17 -4.32 24.33
C PHE A 9 -35.19 -3.43 25.59
N PRO A 10 -34.47 -2.28 25.65
CA PRO A 10 -34.51 -1.40 26.82
C PRO A 10 -35.90 -0.78 27.02
N GLN A 11 -36.56 -0.37 25.93
CA GLN A 11 -37.89 0.23 25.98
C GLN A 11 -39.00 -0.80 26.27
N LEU A 12 -38.85 -2.02 25.76
CA LEU A 12 -39.72 -3.15 26.08
C LEU A 12 -39.68 -3.48 27.57
N ARG A 13 -38.49 -3.46 28.20
CA ARG A 13 -38.34 -3.74 29.62
C ARG A 13 -39.00 -2.69 30.50
N VAL A 14 -38.92 -1.41 30.12
CA VAL A 14 -39.52 -0.30 30.89
C VAL A 14 -41.05 -0.28 30.77
N ASN A 15 -41.60 -0.61 29.59
CA ASN A 15 -43.04 -0.52 29.31
C ASN A 15 -43.81 -1.84 29.50
N TRP A 16 -43.13 -2.93 29.89
CA TRP A 16 -43.69 -4.26 30.14
C TRP A 16 -44.94 -4.30 31.06
N PRO A 17 -45.05 -3.52 32.15
CA PRO A 17 -46.20 -3.62 33.04
C PRO A 17 -47.47 -2.93 32.51
N SER A 18 -47.43 -2.23 31.38
CA SER A 18 -48.59 -1.52 30.84
C SER A 18 -48.98 -2.02 29.44
N ALA A 19 -50.23 -2.47 29.27
CA ALA A 19 -50.73 -2.93 27.97
C ALA A 19 -50.73 -1.82 26.90
N VAL A 20 -50.86 -0.56 27.32
CA VAL A 20 -50.81 0.62 26.44
C VAL A 20 -49.36 0.93 26.03
N GLY A 21 -48.42 0.92 26.97
CA GLY A 21 -47.00 1.15 26.70
C GLY A 21 -46.38 0.05 25.84
N LEU A 22 -46.76 -1.21 26.06
CA LEU A 22 -46.30 -2.33 25.24
C LEU A 22 -46.78 -2.22 23.78
N LYS A 23 -48.04 -1.85 23.56
CA LYS A 23 -48.58 -1.58 22.22
C LYS A 23 -47.85 -0.40 21.56
N TRP A 24 -47.58 0.67 22.31
CA TRP A 24 -46.83 1.82 21.82
C TRP A 24 -45.41 1.45 21.37
N VAL A 25 -44.66 0.69 22.17
CA VAL A 25 -43.30 0.21 21.81
C VAL A 25 -43.34 -0.71 20.58
N LEU A 26 -44.32 -1.62 20.49
CA LEU A 26 -44.46 -2.53 19.35
C LEU A 26 -44.73 -1.77 18.04
N VAL A 27 -45.60 -0.78 18.07
CA VAL A 27 -45.91 0.01 16.87
C VAL A 27 -44.76 0.96 16.55
N HIS A 28 -44.33 1.77 17.52
CA HIS A 28 -43.33 2.81 17.30
C HIS A 28 -41.92 2.28 17.03
N ASP A 29 -41.41 1.36 17.85
CA ASP A 29 -40.00 0.94 17.74
C ASP A 29 -39.82 -0.26 16.81
N ILE A 30 -40.78 -1.19 16.81
CA ILE A 30 -40.66 -2.40 16.00
C ILE A 30 -41.24 -2.18 14.60
N ALA A 31 -42.50 -1.75 14.46
CA ALA A 31 -43.10 -1.59 13.13
C ALA A 31 -42.51 -0.40 12.35
N TYR A 32 -42.43 0.78 12.95
CA TYR A 32 -41.80 1.94 12.28
C TYR A 32 -40.27 1.81 12.18
N GLY A 33 -39.63 1.15 13.15
CA GLY A 33 -38.22 0.76 13.04
C GLY A 33 -37.95 -0.17 11.86
N PHE A 34 -38.86 -1.12 11.58
CA PHE A 34 -38.75 -2.01 10.43
C PHE A 34 -38.84 -1.25 9.10
N ILE A 35 -39.74 -0.27 9.00
CA ILE A 35 -39.87 0.60 7.83
C ILE A 35 -38.59 1.44 7.64
N ASN A 36 -38.04 2.01 8.72
CA ASN A 36 -36.77 2.74 8.69
C ASN A 36 -35.59 1.85 8.28
N PHE A 37 -35.55 0.60 8.76
CA PHE A 37 -34.53 -0.36 8.39
C PHE A 37 -34.58 -0.70 6.89
N HIS A 38 -35.79 -0.84 6.32
CA HIS A 38 -35.97 -1.05 4.89
C HIS A 38 -35.54 0.17 4.07
N LEU A 39 -35.87 1.38 4.53
CA LEU A 39 -35.40 2.62 3.93
C LEU A 39 -33.85 2.65 3.89
N PHE A 40 -33.20 2.34 5.01
CA PHE A 40 -31.74 2.23 5.09
C PHE A 40 -31.18 1.22 4.09
N TYR A 41 -31.76 0.01 4.05
CA TYR A 41 -31.28 -1.07 3.19
C TYR A 41 -31.38 -0.70 1.70
N VAL A 42 -32.51 -0.16 1.27
CA VAL A 42 -32.72 0.30 -0.11
C VAL A 42 -31.74 1.41 -0.47
N LEU A 43 -31.52 2.37 0.43
CA LEU A 43 -30.56 3.44 0.20
C LEU A 43 -29.14 2.90 0.02
N VAL A 44 -28.65 2.05 0.93
CA VAL A 44 -27.27 1.54 0.92
C VAL A 44 -26.98 0.62 -0.27
N PHE A 45 -27.89 -0.32 -0.56
CA PHE A 45 -27.63 -1.43 -1.49
C PHE A 45 -28.22 -1.22 -2.87
N ALA A 46 -29.37 -0.56 -3.00
CA ALA A 46 -30.02 -0.38 -4.30
C ALA A 46 -29.73 1.00 -4.92
N TRP A 47 -29.83 2.08 -4.15
CA TRP A 47 -29.79 3.44 -4.72
C TRP A 47 -28.39 4.07 -4.74
N LEU A 48 -27.68 4.10 -3.61
CA LEU A 48 -26.36 4.73 -3.51
C LEU A 48 -25.26 4.17 -4.44
N PRO A 49 -25.19 2.86 -4.81
CA PRO A 49 -24.05 2.37 -5.60
C PRO A 49 -24.02 2.86 -7.05
N LEU A 50 -25.16 3.18 -7.66
CA LEU A 50 -25.23 3.57 -9.08
C LEU A 50 -24.74 5.01 -9.35
N PRO A 51 -25.28 6.06 -8.68
CA PRO A 51 -24.92 7.44 -8.98
C PRO A 51 -23.59 7.86 -8.36
N VAL A 52 -23.19 7.28 -7.21
CA VAL A 52 -21.91 7.57 -6.54
C VAL A 52 -20.74 7.07 -7.39
N LYS A 53 -20.83 5.88 -8.00
CA LYS A 53 -19.81 5.36 -8.92
C LYS A 53 -19.60 6.23 -10.16
N ARG A 54 -20.67 6.87 -10.65
CA ARG A 54 -20.62 7.76 -11.83
C ARG A 54 -20.23 9.21 -11.48
N ARG A 55 -19.82 9.50 -10.23
CA ARG A 55 -19.54 10.86 -9.71
C ARG A 55 -20.70 11.86 -9.87
N GLN A 56 -21.93 11.36 -9.99
CA GLN A 56 -23.14 12.19 -10.19
C GLN A 56 -23.81 12.49 -8.85
N TYR A 57 -23.12 13.25 -7.98
CA TYR A 57 -23.57 13.54 -6.62
C TYR A 57 -24.93 14.25 -6.56
N ALA A 58 -25.24 15.13 -7.51
CA ALA A 58 -26.53 15.80 -7.60
C ALA A 58 -27.69 14.82 -7.83
N LYS A 59 -27.52 13.83 -8.71
CA LYS A 59 -28.53 12.80 -8.96
C LYS A 59 -28.67 11.83 -7.78
N ALA A 60 -27.57 11.55 -7.09
CA ALA A 60 -27.60 10.78 -5.86
C ALA A 60 -28.45 11.50 -4.80
N ALA A 61 -28.21 12.78 -4.55
CA ALA A 61 -28.93 13.59 -3.57
C ALA A 61 -30.42 13.78 -3.94
N ALA A 62 -30.72 14.05 -5.20
CA ALA A 62 -32.12 14.15 -5.65
C ALA A 62 -32.88 12.82 -5.46
N GLY A 63 -32.23 11.70 -5.77
CA GLY A 63 -32.82 10.38 -5.60
C GLY A 63 -32.98 9.94 -4.16
N THR A 64 -32.02 10.26 -3.28
CA THR A 64 -32.17 9.97 -1.84
C THR A 64 -33.34 10.73 -1.24
N LEU A 65 -33.52 12.00 -1.62
CA LEU A 65 -34.69 12.81 -1.23
C LEU A 65 -36.00 12.20 -1.75
N LEU A 66 -36.04 11.73 -3.00
CA LEU A 66 -37.21 11.08 -3.58
C LEU A 66 -37.58 9.79 -2.84
N VAL A 67 -36.59 8.95 -2.51
CA VAL A 67 -36.81 7.72 -1.73
C VAL A 67 -37.30 8.03 -0.32
N ILE A 68 -36.74 9.05 0.35
CA ILE A 68 -37.23 9.51 1.66
C ILE A 68 -38.69 9.98 1.58
N LEU A 69 -39.05 10.75 0.55
CA LEU A 69 -40.42 11.22 0.34
C LEU A 69 -41.39 10.05 0.12
N LEU A 70 -41.03 9.10 -0.73
CA LEU A 70 -41.83 7.90 -0.99
C LEU A 70 -42.09 7.11 0.30
N PHE A 71 -41.04 6.85 1.09
CA PHE A 71 -41.17 6.16 2.37
C PHE A 71 -41.94 6.98 3.42
N SER A 72 -41.91 8.30 3.34
CA SER A 72 -42.71 9.18 4.21
C SER A 72 -44.20 9.05 3.92
N VAL A 73 -44.58 8.98 2.64
CA VAL A 73 -45.97 8.72 2.22
C VAL A 73 -46.42 7.33 2.67
N ILE A 74 -45.59 6.31 2.48
CA ILE A 74 -45.90 4.93 2.93
C ILE A 74 -46.12 4.90 4.45
N LYS A 75 -45.23 5.52 5.24
CA LYS A 75 -45.38 5.61 6.70
C LYS A 75 -46.67 6.29 7.13
N PHE A 76 -47.07 7.34 6.43
CA PHE A 76 -48.31 8.05 6.71
C PHE A 76 -49.54 7.20 6.37
N LEU A 77 -49.54 6.51 5.22
CA LEU A 77 -50.60 5.57 4.85
C LEU A 77 -50.74 4.43 5.87
N VAL A 78 -49.63 3.81 6.26
CA VAL A 78 -49.60 2.77 7.29
C VAL A 78 -50.14 3.30 8.62
N GLY A 79 -49.74 4.51 9.03
CA GLY A 79 -50.22 5.15 10.26
C GLY A 79 -51.71 5.47 10.23
N TYR A 80 -52.22 5.92 9.08
CA TYR A 80 -53.63 6.26 8.90
C TYR A 80 -54.53 5.01 8.87
N TYR A 81 -54.14 3.95 8.15
CA TYR A 81 -54.97 2.76 7.97
C TYR A 81 -54.88 1.74 9.11
N LEU A 82 -53.71 1.58 9.74
CA LEU A 82 -53.49 0.51 10.71
C LEU A 82 -53.52 1.00 12.16
N PHE A 83 -52.98 2.18 12.47
CA PHE A 83 -52.81 2.65 13.85
C PHE A 83 -52.99 4.17 14.03
N PRO A 84 -54.15 4.75 13.67
CA PRO A 84 -54.38 6.19 13.77
C PRO A 84 -54.27 6.71 15.21
N ASP A 85 -54.65 5.89 16.19
CA ASP A 85 -54.65 6.25 17.60
C ASP A 85 -53.27 6.26 18.29
N GLN A 86 -52.24 5.64 17.70
CA GLN A 86 -50.92 5.52 18.36
C GLN A 86 -49.82 6.34 17.69
N VAL A 87 -49.99 6.66 16.41
CA VAL A 87 -48.98 7.35 15.61
C VAL A 87 -49.35 8.81 15.35
N LEU A 88 -50.65 9.09 15.15
CA LEU A 88 -51.12 10.44 14.81
C LEU A 88 -51.59 11.23 16.02
N GLN A 89 -51.72 10.64 17.21
CA GLN A 89 -52.16 11.40 18.40
C GLN A 89 -51.04 12.32 18.92
N ARG A 90 -51.34 13.61 18.99
CA ARG A 90 -50.40 14.67 19.41
C ARG A 90 -50.13 14.69 20.91
N MET A 91 -51.06 14.19 21.71
CA MET A 91 -50.97 14.04 23.17
C MET A 91 -51.77 12.82 23.61
N PHE A 92 -51.33 12.14 24.67
CA PHE A 92 -52.18 11.17 25.38
C PHE A 92 -53.44 11.90 25.82
N ALA A 93 -54.62 11.47 25.35
CA ALA A 93 -55.87 12.05 25.81
C ALA A 93 -56.03 11.75 27.31
N LEU A 94 -55.75 12.74 28.16
CA LEU A 94 -56.26 12.69 29.54
C LEU A 94 -57.79 12.73 29.46
N THR A 95 -58.42 11.89 30.27
CA THR A 95 -59.87 11.70 30.36
C THR A 95 -60.63 13.03 30.27
N GLY A 96 -61.36 13.24 29.16
CA GLY A 96 -62.24 14.39 28.93
C GLY A 96 -61.86 15.33 27.77
N VAL A 97 -60.68 15.19 27.15
CA VAL A 97 -60.26 16.05 26.01
C VAL A 97 -60.37 15.28 24.68
N PRO A 98 -60.92 15.88 23.59
CA PRO A 98 -61.01 15.20 22.30
C PRO A 98 -59.62 14.87 21.76
N LYS A 99 -59.47 13.66 21.18
CA LYS A 99 -58.25 13.19 20.54
C LYS A 99 -57.87 14.13 19.39
N ILE A 100 -56.73 14.82 19.51
CA ILE A 100 -56.21 15.69 18.44
C ILE A 100 -55.24 14.86 17.59
N TYR A 101 -55.64 14.60 16.35
CA TYR A 101 -54.79 13.94 15.35
C TYR A 101 -53.92 14.96 14.63
N MET A 102 -52.64 14.65 14.44
CA MET A 102 -51.72 15.44 13.64
C MET A 102 -52.15 15.42 12.18
N SER A 103 -52.15 16.60 11.55
CA SER A 103 -52.37 16.70 10.11
C SER A 103 -51.14 16.20 9.34
N PHE A 104 -51.33 15.78 8.09
CA PHE A 104 -50.23 15.36 7.19
C PHE A 104 -49.09 16.40 7.13
N ARG A 105 -49.44 17.70 7.17
CA ARG A 105 -48.48 18.81 7.13
C ARG A 105 -47.58 18.89 8.36
N GLU A 106 -48.07 18.45 9.52
CA GLU A 106 -47.29 18.41 10.77
C GLU A 106 -46.44 17.13 10.88
N TYR A 107 -46.93 16.01 10.34
CA TYR A 107 -46.24 14.72 10.37
C TYR A 107 -45.07 14.63 9.36
N LEU A 108 -45.20 15.31 8.22
CA LEU A 108 -44.20 15.31 7.15
C LEU A 108 -42.80 15.79 7.58
N PRO A 109 -42.61 16.95 8.24
CA PRO A 109 -41.28 17.42 8.64
C PRO A 109 -40.61 16.48 9.67
N VAL A 110 -41.38 15.88 10.59
CA VAL A 110 -40.87 14.91 11.57
C VAL A 110 -40.36 13.65 10.88
N THR A 111 -41.11 13.15 9.90
CA THR A 111 -40.73 11.95 9.13
C THR A 111 -39.53 12.22 8.21
N ILE A 112 -39.46 13.40 7.60
CA ILE A 112 -38.30 13.81 6.79
C ILE A 112 -37.05 13.91 7.65
N ARG A 113 -37.13 14.50 8.86
CA ARG A 113 -35.98 14.60 9.78
C ARG A 113 -35.43 13.23 10.17
N THR A 114 -36.30 12.28 10.49
CA THR A 114 -35.88 10.90 10.81
C THR A 114 -35.33 10.17 9.57
N GLY A 115 -35.96 10.34 8.40
CA GLY A 115 -35.48 9.79 7.13
C GLY A 115 -34.10 10.33 6.72
N LEU A 116 -33.85 11.62 6.92
CA LEU A 116 -32.54 12.25 6.72
C LEU A 116 -31.47 11.65 7.64
N GLY A 117 -31.78 11.43 8.92
CA GLY A 117 -30.86 10.77 9.85
C GLY A 117 -30.48 9.36 9.38
N VAL A 118 -31.46 8.58 8.93
CA VAL A 118 -31.22 7.24 8.36
C VAL A 118 -30.39 7.32 7.08
N ALA A 119 -30.65 8.29 6.21
CA ALA A 119 -29.89 8.48 4.98
C ALA A 119 -28.43 8.88 5.24
N LEU A 120 -28.17 9.70 6.27
CA LEU A 120 -26.83 10.07 6.69
C LEU A 120 -26.06 8.83 7.20
N LEU A 121 -26.71 8.00 8.02
CA LEU A 121 -26.14 6.72 8.45
C LEU A 121 -25.85 5.79 7.27
N ALA A 122 -26.76 5.70 6.31
CA ALA A 122 -26.57 4.91 5.08
C ALA A 122 -25.35 5.38 4.28
N TYR A 123 -25.19 6.70 4.16
CA TYR A 123 -24.03 7.29 3.49
C TYR A 123 -22.73 7.01 4.23
N GLY A 124 -22.69 7.22 5.55
CA GLY A 124 -21.52 6.94 6.38
C GLY A 124 -21.09 5.47 6.32
N TYR A 125 -22.05 4.54 6.39
CA TYR A 125 -21.78 3.11 6.26
C TYR A 125 -21.22 2.75 4.88
N ARG A 126 -21.75 3.37 3.81
CA ARG A 126 -21.24 3.14 2.45
C ARG A 126 -19.81 3.65 2.28
N LEU A 127 -19.50 4.82 2.83
CA LEU A 127 -18.15 5.39 2.82
C LEU A 127 -17.17 4.47 3.56
N PHE A 128 -17.57 3.94 4.70
CA PHE A 128 -16.79 2.95 5.45
C PHE A 128 -16.51 1.68 4.64
N LEU A 129 -17.53 1.10 3.98
CA LEU A 129 -17.34 -0.06 3.12
C LEU A 129 -16.42 0.22 1.93
N GLN A 130 -16.53 1.40 1.32
CA GLN A 130 -15.66 1.81 0.23
C GLN A 130 -14.22 1.94 0.70
N TRP A 131 -13.98 2.67 1.80
CA TRP A 131 -12.65 2.82 2.39
C TRP A 131 -12.02 1.46 2.70
N ARG A 132 -12.76 0.58 3.39
CA ARG A 132 -12.28 -0.77 3.74
C ARG A 132 -11.92 -1.61 2.52
N ASN A 133 -12.67 -1.49 1.43
CA ASN A 133 -12.43 -2.30 0.23
C ASN A 133 -11.34 -1.70 -0.69
N THR A 134 -11.05 -0.40 -0.59
CA THR A 134 -10.05 0.28 -1.43
C THR A 134 -8.62 0.14 -0.89
N GLU A 135 -8.42 0.03 0.43
CA GLU A 135 -7.08 -0.05 1.02
C GLU A 135 -6.17 -1.20 0.53
N PRO A 136 -6.62 -2.44 0.29
CA PRO A 136 -5.70 -3.52 -0.07
C PRO A 136 -5.18 -3.42 -1.50
N GLU A 137 -6.04 -3.08 -2.47
CA GLU A 137 -5.65 -2.99 -3.89
C GLU A 137 -4.66 -1.84 -4.13
N ASP A 138 -4.95 -0.66 -3.55
CA ASP A 138 -4.09 0.51 -3.68
C ASP A 138 -2.71 0.28 -3.03
N ARG A 139 -2.65 -0.45 -1.91
CA ARG A 139 -1.38 -0.81 -1.27
C ARG A 139 -0.57 -1.76 -2.14
N ILE A 140 -1.19 -2.78 -2.72
CA ILE A 140 -0.50 -3.72 -3.62
C ILE A 140 0.06 -2.95 -4.82
N LEU A 141 -0.75 -2.10 -5.46
CA LEU A 141 -0.31 -1.28 -6.59
C LEU A 141 0.81 -0.32 -6.20
N ALA A 142 0.72 0.34 -5.04
CA ALA A 142 1.76 1.23 -4.54
C ALA A 142 3.08 0.49 -4.29
N THR A 143 3.02 -0.71 -3.68
CA THR A 143 4.22 -1.53 -3.47
C THR A 143 4.83 -2.02 -4.78
N ALA A 144 4.01 -2.47 -5.73
CA ALA A 144 4.48 -2.89 -7.05
C ALA A 144 5.13 -1.73 -7.83
N ALA A 145 4.53 -0.54 -7.78
CA ALA A 145 5.08 0.66 -8.40
C ALA A 145 6.40 1.09 -7.75
N ALA A 146 6.50 1.02 -6.42
CA ALA A 146 7.74 1.32 -5.70
C ALA A 146 8.87 0.35 -6.07
N GLN A 147 8.59 -0.96 -6.14
CA GLN A 147 9.54 -1.97 -6.59
C GLN A 147 9.98 -1.76 -8.04
N ALA A 148 9.05 -1.47 -8.94
CA ALA A 148 9.35 -1.19 -10.34
C ALA A 148 10.26 0.05 -10.49
N ARG A 149 10.00 1.10 -9.70
CA ARG A 149 10.83 2.32 -9.70
C ARG A 149 12.24 2.06 -9.21
N SER A 150 12.39 1.36 -8.10
CA SER A 150 13.71 0.95 -7.59
C SER A 150 14.50 0.14 -8.63
N ARG A 151 13.85 -0.78 -9.35
CA ARG A 151 14.47 -1.54 -10.44
C ARG A 151 14.94 -0.64 -11.58
N TYR A 152 14.11 0.31 -12.00
CA TYR A 152 14.46 1.26 -13.04
C TYR A 152 15.67 2.12 -12.65
N ASP A 153 15.67 2.65 -11.42
CA ASP A 153 16.77 3.49 -10.92
C ASP A 153 18.09 2.71 -10.88
N ARG A 154 18.07 1.44 -10.41
CA ARG A 154 19.25 0.56 -10.41
C ARG A 154 19.77 0.27 -11.82
N MET A 155 18.86 0.01 -12.78
CA MET A 155 19.24 -0.26 -14.16
C MET A 155 19.84 0.99 -14.82
N GLN A 156 19.29 2.17 -14.55
CA GLN A 156 19.81 3.44 -15.06
C GLN A 156 21.20 3.73 -14.50
N GLU A 157 21.41 3.57 -13.20
CA GLU A 157 22.72 3.78 -12.57
C GLU A 157 23.75 2.79 -13.11
N GLY A 158 23.38 1.51 -13.20
CA GLY A 158 24.23 0.48 -13.75
C GLY A 158 24.64 0.76 -15.20
N SER A 159 23.69 1.12 -16.06
CA SER A 159 23.96 1.48 -17.46
C SER A 159 24.87 2.71 -17.57
N ARG A 160 24.75 3.68 -16.67
CA ARG A 160 25.60 4.88 -16.65
C ARG A 160 27.04 4.54 -16.29
N GLN A 161 27.25 3.69 -15.28
CA GLN A 161 28.58 3.23 -14.88
C GLN A 161 29.27 2.45 -16.00
N LEU A 162 28.53 1.58 -16.68
CA LEU A 162 29.05 0.84 -17.84
C LEU A 162 29.49 1.76 -18.98
N LEU A 163 28.70 2.80 -19.28
CA LEU A 163 29.06 3.79 -20.30
C LEU A 163 30.32 4.56 -19.90
N HIS A 164 30.48 4.87 -18.60
CA HIS A 164 31.69 5.49 -18.09
C HIS A 164 32.92 4.58 -18.28
N HIS A 165 32.81 3.29 -17.94
CA HIS A 165 33.89 2.33 -18.17
C HIS A 165 34.24 2.18 -19.66
N LEU A 166 33.24 2.20 -20.56
CA LEU A 166 33.48 2.25 -22.01
C LEU A 166 34.28 3.48 -22.43
N GLN A 167 33.91 4.66 -21.94
CA GLN A 167 34.61 5.90 -22.26
C GLN A 167 36.07 5.89 -21.77
N LEU A 168 36.33 5.30 -20.61
CA LEU A 168 37.68 5.14 -20.08
C LEU A 168 38.52 4.12 -20.86
N LEU A 169 37.88 3.18 -21.58
CA LEU A 169 38.58 2.23 -22.45
C LEU A 169 39.04 2.85 -23.77
N THR A 170 38.37 3.89 -24.25
CA THR A 170 38.71 4.58 -25.52
C THR A 170 40.20 4.89 -25.66
N PRO A 171 40.89 5.54 -24.71
CA PRO A 171 42.33 5.84 -24.85
C PRO A 171 43.23 4.58 -24.85
N VAL A 172 42.81 3.49 -24.19
CA VAL A 172 43.55 2.21 -24.20
C VAL A 172 43.40 1.50 -25.55
N LEU A 173 42.25 1.67 -26.21
CA LEU A 173 41.96 1.11 -27.53
C LEU A 173 42.55 1.94 -28.68
N GLU A 174 42.76 3.24 -28.47
CA GLU A 174 43.41 4.13 -29.43
C GLU A 174 44.94 3.92 -29.51
N ASP A 175 45.55 3.45 -28.42
CA ASP A 175 46.97 3.07 -28.37
C ASP A 175 47.18 1.67 -28.98
N GLU A 176 47.75 1.61 -30.19
CA GLU A 176 47.97 0.34 -30.93
C GLU A 176 48.75 -0.71 -30.14
N GLN A 177 49.68 -0.31 -29.27
CA GLN A 177 50.48 -1.27 -28.49
C GLN A 177 49.68 -1.89 -27.33
N LYS A 178 48.75 -1.12 -26.75
CA LYS A 178 47.90 -1.60 -25.64
C LYS A 178 46.62 -2.24 -26.12
N ARG A 179 46.17 -1.91 -27.33
CA ARG A 179 44.93 -2.42 -27.92
C ARG A 179 44.91 -3.93 -28.04
N GLU A 180 46.02 -4.53 -28.47
CA GLU A 180 46.07 -5.97 -28.77
C GLU A 180 45.95 -6.83 -27.51
N GLU A 181 46.65 -6.46 -26.42
CA GLU A 181 46.65 -7.22 -25.16
C GLU A 181 45.68 -6.65 -24.10
N GLU A 182 45.86 -5.40 -23.68
CA GLU A 182 45.10 -4.79 -22.58
C GLU A 182 43.68 -4.38 -23.03
N GLY A 183 43.56 -3.81 -24.23
CA GLY A 183 42.29 -3.38 -24.82
C GLY A 183 41.34 -4.56 -25.05
N THR A 184 41.80 -5.62 -25.72
CA THR A 184 41.02 -6.85 -25.93
C THR A 184 40.54 -7.46 -24.62
N LYS A 185 41.44 -7.57 -23.63
CA LYS A 185 41.10 -8.12 -22.30
C LYS A 185 40.06 -7.27 -21.58
N ALA A 186 40.17 -5.95 -21.66
CA ALA A 186 39.26 -5.05 -20.99
C ALA A 186 37.87 -5.00 -21.65
N VAL A 187 37.78 -5.11 -22.98
CA VAL A 187 36.51 -5.29 -23.71
C VAL A 187 35.81 -6.60 -23.31
N LEU A 188 36.55 -7.70 -23.19
CA LEU A 188 36.01 -8.98 -22.74
C LEU A 188 35.47 -8.90 -21.30
N LEU A 189 36.24 -8.31 -20.38
CA LEU A 189 35.81 -8.10 -18.99
C LEU A 189 34.54 -7.25 -18.92
N LEU A 190 34.48 -6.15 -19.68
CA LEU A 190 33.30 -5.31 -19.74
C LEU A 190 32.08 -6.06 -20.30
N SER A 191 32.25 -6.85 -21.37
CA SER A 191 31.17 -7.68 -21.93
C SER A 191 30.63 -8.67 -20.90
N ASP A 192 31.51 -9.24 -20.07
CA ASP A 192 31.13 -10.13 -18.99
C ASP A 192 30.38 -9.43 -17.85
N LEU A 193 30.79 -8.21 -17.47
CA LEU A 193 30.07 -7.39 -16.50
C LEU A 193 28.68 -7.00 -17.04
N LEU A 194 28.60 -6.59 -18.31
CA LEU A 194 27.33 -6.31 -19.00
C LEU A 194 26.41 -7.52 -18.99
N ARG A 195 26.95 -8.71 -19.26
CA ARG A 195 26.16 -9.94 -19.28
C ARG A 195 25.55 -10.24 -17.92
N TYR A 196 26.29 -10.04 -16.84
CA TYR A 196 25.77 -10.22 -15.48
C TYR A 196 24.64 -9.25 -15.18
N MET A 197 24.81 -7.97 -15.53
CA MET A 197 23.83 -6.91 -15.27
C MET A 197 22.54 -7.06 -16.09
N LEU A 198 22.62 -7.58 -17.31
CA LEU A 198 21.49 -7.67 -18.23
C LEU A 198 20.76 -9.02 -18.19
N TYR A 199 21.50 -10.12 -18.01
CA TYR A 199 20.95 -11.47 -18.22
C TYR A 199 20.85 -12.32 -16.96
N ASP A 200 21.57 -11.98 -15.88
CA ASP A 200 21.44 -12.77 -14.67
C ASP A 200 20.11 -12.38 -13.98
N LYS A 201 19.09 -13.22 -14.18
CA LYS A 201 17.74 -13.11 -13.58
C LYS A 201 17.75 -12.99 -12.05
N ALA A 202 18.90 -13.22 -11.43
CA ALA A 202 19.13 -12.97 -10.03
C ALA A 202 19.05 -11.47 -9.66
N LEU A 203 19.29 -10.54 -10.60
CA LEU A 203 18.91 -9.12 -10.45
C LEU A 203 17.38 -8.91 -10.50
N GLU A 204 16.61 -9.75 -11.20
CA GLU A 204 15.13 -9.71 -11.17
C GLU A 204 14.57 -10.13 -9.80
N LYS A 205 15.25 -11.11 -9.15
CA LYS A 205 14.91 -11.62 -7.81
C LYS A 205 15.59 -10.87 -6.66
N GLU A 206 16.34 -9.81 -6.96
CA GLU A 206 17.12 -8.99 -6.02
C GLU A 206 18.23 -9.74 -5.24
N ARG A 207 18.33 -11.06 -5.39
CA ARG A 207 19.24 -11.93 -4.65
C ARG A 207 20.01 -12.84 -5.62
N VAL A 208 21.33 -12.80 -5.48
CA VAL A 208 22.30 -13.56 -6.28
C VAL A 208 23.09 -14.50 -5.36
N PRO A 209 23.43 -15.73 -5.80
CA PRO A 209 24.35 -16.57 -5.05
C PRO A 209 25.66 -15.83 -4.82
N PHE A 210 26.16 -15.82 -3.58
CA PHE A 210 27.38 -15.09 -3.19
C PHE A 210 28.57 -15.43 -4.09
N LYS A 211 28.71 -16.71 -4.48
CA LYS A 211 29.76 -17.17 -5.41
C LYS A 211 29.72 -16.44 -6.76
N LYS A 212 28.53 -16.18 -7.30
CA LYS A 212 28.37 -15.44 -8.56
C LYS A 212 28.70 -13.96 -8.39
N GLU A 213 28.23 -13.35 -7.30
CA GLU A 213 28.52 -11.95 -6.99
C GLU A 213 30.03 -11.74 -6.78
N LEU A 214 30.72 -12.64 -6.08
CA LEU A 214 32.16 -12.59 -5.89
C LEU A 214 32.91 -12.69 -7.22
N ALA A 215 32.54 -13.64 -8.08
CA ALA A 215 33.16 -13.79 -9.40
C ALA A 215 32.91 -12.57 -10.30
N HIS A 216 31.75 -11.94 -10.19
CA HIS A 216 31.46 -10.68 -10.86
C HIS A 216 32.33 -9.53 -10.33
N PHE A 217 32.43 -9.43 -9.00
CA PHE A 217 33.22 -8.41 -8.32
C PHE A 217 34.73 -8.51 -8.61
N GLU A 218 35.27 -9.72 -8.67
CA GLU A 218 36.66 -9.96 -9.10
C GLU A 218 36.94 -9.45 -10.52
N ARG A 219 36.00 -9.66 -11.45
CA ARG A 219 36.10 -9.14 -12.82
C ARG A 219 36.04 -7.63 -12.86
N TYR A 220 35.19 -7.02 -12.03
CA TYR A 220 35.11 -5.58 -11.88
C TYR A 220 36.43 -4.99 -11.36
N ILE A 221 37.04 -5.58 -10.33
CA ILE A 221 38.35 -5.16 -9.82
C ILE A 221 39.42 -5.28 -10.90
N ALA A 222 39.44 -6.40 -11.63
CA ALA A 222 40.39 -6.61 -12.71
C ALA A 222 40.27 -5.53 -13.81
N LEU A 223 39.05 -5.19 -14.22
CA LEU A 223 38.81 -4.13 -15.20
C LEU A 223 39.24 -2.76 -14.66
N ARG A 224 38.89 -2.44 -13.41
CA ARG A 224 39.23 -1.16 -12.79
C ARG A 224 40.74 -0.95 -12.65
N ASN A 225 41.48 -2.00 -12.28
CA ASN A 225 42.94 -1.94 -12.19
C ASN A 225 43.61 -1.70 -13.54
N LEU A 226 43.03 -2.23 -14.63
CA LEU A 226 43.50 -1.94 -16.00
C LEU A 226 43.22 -0.47 -16.38
N LEU A 227 42.04 0.04 -16.04
CA LEU A 227 41.62 1.40 -16.39
C LEU A 227 42.28 2.50 -15.52
N HIS A 228 42.61 2.19 -14.27
CA HIS A 228 43.15 3.14 -13.30
C HIS A 228 44.45 2.64 -12.65
N PRO A 229 45.57 2.61 -13.39
CA PRO A 229 46.84 2.09 -12.87
C PRO A 229 47.40 2.90 -11.68
N GLN A 230 46.96 4.15 -11.51
CA GLN A 230 47.38 5.03 -10.39
C GLN A 230 46.67 4.71 -9.06
N GLN A 231 45.57 3.95 -9.10
CA GLN A 231 44.77 3.56 -7.94
C GLN A 231 44.39 2.08 -8.09
N SER A 232 45.32 1.19 -7.76
CA SER A 232 45.10 -0.25 -7.85
C SER A 232 44.35 -0.79 -6.63
N ILE A 233 43.50 -1.79 -6.85
CA ILE A 233 42.71 -2.45 -5.81
C ILE A 233 43.25 -3.87 -5.62
N ALA A 234 43.60 -4.22 -4.39
CA ALA A 234 44.00 -5.56 -3.98
C ALA A 234 42.87 -6.22 -3.19
N LEU A 235 42.37 -7.38 -3.67
CA LEU A 235 41.33 -8.15 -3.00
C LEU A 235 41.95 -9.26 -2.16
N HIS A 236 41.64 -9.29 -0.87
CA HIS A 236 41.95 -10.41 0.01
C HIS A 236 40.67 -11.03 0.55
N THR A 237 40.44 -12.30 0.23
CA THR A 237 39.32 -13.09 0.74
C THR A 237 39.83 -14.01 1.85
N THR A 238 39.24 -13.89 3.03
CA THR A 238 39.58 -14.69 4.21
C THR A 238 38.33 -15.42 4.70
N GLY A 239 38.39 -16.75 4.83
CA GLY A 239 37.28 -17.59 5.28
C GLY A 239 36.76 -18.56 4.21
N GLY A 240 35.80 -19.42 4.59
CA GLY A 240 35.12 -20.32 3.65
C GLY A 240 34.07 -19.57 2.84
N ILE A 241 33.93 -19.90 1.55
CA ILE A 241 32.91 -19.28 0.68
C ILE A 241 31.52 -19.71 1.20
N PRO A 242 30.68 -18.77 1.69
CA PRO A 242 29.39 -19.11 2.27
C PRO A 242 28.42 -19.58 1.18
N GLN A 243 27.58 -20.56 1.55
CA GLN A 243 26.44 -20.97 0.74
C GLN A 243 25.24 -20.11 1.12
N GLY A 244 25.09 -18.97 0.45
CA GLY A 244 23.96 -18.07 0.66
C GLY A 244 23.81 -17.07 -0.49
N THR A 245 22.74 -16.29 -0.42
CA THR A 245 22.46 -15.23 -1.39
C THR A 245 22.72 -13.85 -0.79
N ILE A 246 23.20 -12.94 -1.63
CA ILE A 246 23.45 -11.53 -1.33
C ILE A 246 22.67 -10.67 -2.33
N GLU A 247 22.45 -9.39 -2.00
CA GLU A 247 21.92 -8.44 -2.97
C GLU A 247 22.88 -8.26 -4.15
N GLY A 248 22.34 -8.31 -5.37
CA GLY A 248 23.14 -8.20 -6.59
C GLY A 248 23.77 -6.83 -6.75
N LEU A 249 25.03 -6.79 -7.22
CA LEU A 249 25.84 -5.56 -7.40
C LEU A 249 26.20 -4.83 -6.10
N TRP A 250 25.84 -5.37 -4.93
CA TRP A 250 26.08 -4.69 -3.65
C TRP A 250 27.57 -4.46 -3.39
N LEU A 251 28.42 -5.46 -3.65
CA LEU A 251 29.87 -5.35 -3.45
C LEU A 251 30.46 -4.24 -4.32
N GLN A 252 30.05 -4.19 -5.59
CA GLN A 252 30.46 -3.14 -6.51
C GLN A 252 29.99 -1.76 -6.04
N GLN A 253 28.73 -1.61 -5.66
CA GLN A 253 28.17 -0.32 -5.23
C GLN A 253 28.83 0.24 -3.97
N CYS A 254 29.05 -0.60 -2.94
CA CYS A 254 29.71 -0.17 -1.71
C CYS A 254 31.15 0.28 -1.93
N VAL A 255 31.87 -0.45 -2.79
CA VAL A 255 33.25 -0.12 -3.14
C VAL A 255 33.30 1.14 -3.99
N GLU A 256 32.43 1.28 -5.00
CA GLU A 256 32.35 2.49 -5.82
C GLU A 256 32.00 3.73 -4.99
N ALA A 257 31.05 3.63 -4.07
CA ALA A 257 30.69 4.73 -3.17
C ALA A 257 31.86 5.17 -2.29
N SER A 258 32.65 4.21 -1.80
CA SER A 258 33.86 4.49 -1.02
C SER A 258 34.96 5.11 -1.90
N LEU A 259 35.13 4.61 -3.13
CA LEU A 259 36.13 5.11 -4.08
C LEU A 259 35.80 6.51 -4.59
N GLN A 260 34.52 6.88 -4.75
CA GLN A 260 34.11 8.25 -5.06
C GLN A 260 34.57 9.25 -3.99
N GLN A 261 34.58 8.84 -2.71
CA GLN A 261 35.11 9.67 -1.62
C GLN A 261 36.64 9.77 -1.65
N TRP A 262 37.32 8.80 -2.27
CA TRP A 262 38.78 8.67 -2.31
C TRP A 262 39.39 8.94 -3.68
N GLN A 263 38.73 9.73 -4.54
CA GLN A 263 39.20 10.04 -5.90
C GLN A 263 40.63 10.62 -5.96
N GLN A 264 41.09 11.29 -4.90
CA GLN A 264 42.43 11.90 -4.84
C GLN A 264 43.51 11.00 -4.22
N VAL A 265 43.14 9.81 -3.71
CA VAL A 265 44.10 8.90 -3.07
C VAL A 265 44.78 8.05 -4.14
N THR A 266 46.08 8.27 -4.33
CA THR A 266 46.93 7.44 -5.19
C THR A 266 47.60 6.33 -4.37
N GLY A 267 47.75 5.16 -4.98
CA GLY A 267 48.30 3.96 -4.34
C GLY A 267 47.34 2.78 -4.27
N THR A 268 47.78 1.69 -3.65
CA THR A 268 47.00 0.44 -3.58
C THR A 268 45.99 0.48 -2.44
N ILE A 269 44.71 0.28 -2.78
CA ILE A 269 43.60 0.15 -1.84
C ILE A 269 43.36 -1.33 -1.57
N THR A 270 43.37 -1.71 -0.30
CA THR A 270 43.19 -3.11 0.10
C THR A 270 41.75 -3.34 0.53
N ILE A 271 41.07 -4.27 -0.14
CA ILE A 271 39.72 -4.72 0.19
C ILE A 271 39.86 -6.10 0.85
N ALA A 272 39.56 -6.17 2.13
CA ALA A 272 39.50 -7.45 2.85
C ALA A 272 38.04 -7.87 3.04
N LEU A 273 37.70 -9.02 2.45
CA LEU A 273 36.42 -9.71 2.61
C LEU A 273 36.60 -10.83 3.63
N THR A 274 35.99 -10.69 4.80
CA THR A 274 35.95 -11.75 5.81
C THR A 274 34.60 -12.44 5.72
N CYS A 275 34.61 -13.71 5.31
CA CYS A 275 33.41 -14.50 5.11
C CYS A 275 33.19 -15.46 6.28
N SER A 276 32.05 -15.32 6.96
CA SER A 276 31.52 -16.27 7.95
C SER A 276 30.24 -16.92 7.43
N GLU A 277 29.75 -17.99 8.06
CA GLU A 277 28.54 -18.72 7.62
C GLU A 277 27.27 -17.83 7.59
N GLU A 278 27.19 -16.80 8.44
CA GLU A 278 25.99 -15.95 8.57
C GLU A 278 26.23 -14.48 8.17
N VAL A 279 27.48 -14.03 8.05
CA VAL A 279 27.82 -12.61 7.84
C VAL A 279 29.05 -12.50 6.94
N VAL A 280 28.99 -11.63 5.94
CA VAL A 280 30.16 -11.16 5.20
C VAL A 280 30.53 -9.78 5.74
N THR A 281 31.77 -9.59 6.14
CA THR A 281 32.26 -8.27 6.56
C THR A 281 33.22 -7.75 5.50
N LEU A 282 32.89 -6.60 4.92
CA LEU A 282 33.75 -5.90 3.97
C LEU A 282 34.48 -4.78 4.71
N SER A 283 35.81 -4.86 4.71
CA SER A 283 36.68 -3.80 5.23
C SER A 283 37.53 -3.22 4.10
N LEU A 284 37.45 -1.90 3.95
CA LEU A 284 38.30 -1.14 3.04
C LEU A 284 39.42 -0.46 3.83
N GLU A 285 40.65 -0.62 3.37
CA GLU A 285 41.84 0.03 3.91
C GLU A 285 42.52 0.85 2.82
N THR A 286 42.86 2.11 3.13
CA THR A 286 43.67 2.98 2.26
C THR A 286 45.03 3.24 2.89
N PRO A 287 46.06 3.63 2.12
CA PRO A 287 47.41 3.88 2.64
C PRO A 287 47.48 4.98 3.72
N HIS A 288 46.45 5.83 3.83
CA HIS A 288 46.44 7.01 4.69
C HIS A 288 45.22 7.14 5.64
N GLN A 289 44.28 6.18 5.64
CA GLN A 289 43.09 6.26 6.52
C GLN A 289 42.63 4.91 7.08
N LYS A 290 42.09 4.97 8.31
CA LYS A 290 41.72 3.83 9.16
C LYS A 290 40.46 3.11 8.66
N LYS A 291 40.45 1.79 8.83
CA LYS A 291 39.39 0.79 8.54
C LYS A 291 37.97 1.35 8.57
N ASN A 292 37.29 1.31 7.42
CA ASN A 292 35.84 1.44 7.38
C ASN A 292 35.24 0.02 7.40
N HIS A 293 34.42 -0.27 8.42
CA HIS A 293 33.81 -1.59 8.61
C HIS A 293 32.35 -1.54 8.17
N GLN A 294 31.99 -2.36 7.17
CA GLN A 294 30.61 -2.59 6.79
C GLN A 294 30.25 -4.06 7.03
N HIS A 295 29.24 -4.29 7.89
CA HIS A 295 28.71 -5.61 8.20
C HIS A 295 27.57 -5.94 7.25
N ILE A 296 27.63 -7.12 6.62
CA ILE A 296 26.64 -7.59 5.65
C ILE A 296 26.00 -8.86 6.20
N PRO A 297 24.72 -8.84 6.56
CA PRO A 297 24.02 -10.08 6.88
C PRO A 297 23.89 -10.94 5.61
N LEU A 298 24.25 -12.22 5.70
CA LEU A 298 23.93 -13.19 4.66
C LEU A 298 22.49 -13.65 4.85
N PHE A 299 21.75 -13.77 3.75
CA PHE A 299 20.42 -14.35 3.79
C PHE A 299 20.50 -15.85 3.46
N PRO A 300 19.96 -16.74 4.33
CA PRO A 300 19.90 -18.16 4.02
C PRO A 300 19.02 -18.40 2.79
N ASP A 301 19.33 -19.44 2.01
CA ASP A 301 18.64 -19.85 0.76
C ASP A 301 17.18 -20.34 0.96
N HIS A 302 16.55 -19.99 2.08
CA HIS A 302 15.17 -20.29 2.40
C HIS A 302 14.39 -19.01 2.69
N VAL A 303 13.85 -18.37 1.64
CA VAL A 303 12.46 -17.88 1.47
C VAL A 303 12.29 -17.48 0.01
#